data_AF-A0A6P4DYK6-F1
#
_entry.id   AF-A0A6P4DYK6-F1
#
_cell.length_a   1.000
_cell.length_b   1.000
_cell.length_c   1.000
_cell.angle_alpha   90.00
_cell.angle_beta   90.00
_cell.angle_gamma   90.00
#
_symmetry.space_group_name_H-M   'P 1'
#
loop_
_entity.id
_entity.type
_entity.pdbx_description
1 polymer ?
#
loop_
_entity_poly.entity_id
_entity_poly.type
_entity_poly.pdbx_seq_one_letter_code
_entity_poly.pdbx_strand_id
1 'polypeptide(L)'
;MGVFENIPSAGSNWMVIQRRIDGNLLFNRFDQSEYDNGFGDLKKEFWVGFEVLHQLTNMGRFELYIQVVDFDDVTAYARYDHFVVGSKAEGYIIRSLGAYSGNAGDALKSLKNKKVGYWRCQNHTSFQWWYSDQMKCN
;
A
#
# COMPACT_ATOMS: atom_id res chain seq x y z
N MET A 1 11.16 1.74 -14.29
CA MET A 1 10.47 0.60 -14.95
C MET A 1 9.32 0.21 -14.02
N GLY A 2 8.08 0.11 -14.52
CA GLY A 2 6.91 -0.25 -13.72
C GLY A 2 6.35 -1.61 -14.13
N VAL A 3 5.60 -2.26 -13.23
CA VAL A 3 4.89 -3.50 -13.51
C VAL A 3 3.42 -3.16 -13.73
N PHE A 4 2.86 -3.64 -14.84
CA PHE A 4 1.46 -3.45 -15.18
C PHE A 4 0.78 -4.80 -15.34
N GLU A 5 -0.41 -4.93 -14.75
CA GLU A 5 -1.16 -6.18 -14.75
C GLU A 5 -2.62 -5.97 -15.15
N ASN A 6 -3.20 -7.06 -15.67
CA ASN A 6 -4.62 -7.16 -15.92
C ASN A 6 -5.23 -7.92 -14.74
N ILE A 7 -6.08 -7.24 -13.98
CA ILE A 7 -6.75 -7.78 -12.81
C ILE A 7 -8.16 -8.15 -13.24
N PRO A 8 -8.57 -9.43 -13.19
CA PRO A 8 -9.88 -9.88 -13.69
C PRO A 8 -11.07 -9.06 -13.15
N SER A 9 -11.03 -8.68 -11.88
CA SER A 9 -12.08 -7.92 -11.20
C SER A 9 -11.96 -6.40 -11.34
N ALA A 10 -10.84 -5.86 -11.83
CA ALA A 10 -10.59 -4.42 -11.91
C ALA A 10 -10.26 -3.91 -13.32
N GLY A 11 -10.03 -4.79 -14.29
CA GLY A 11 -9.71 -4.46 -15.68
C GLY A 11 -8.20 -4.51 -15.98
N SER A 12 -7.79 -3.84 -17.06
CA SER A 12 -6.43 -3.88 -17.59
C SER A 12 -5.56 -2.68 -17.18
N ASN A 13 -4.24 -2.82 -17.29
CA ASN A 13 -3.25 -1.74 -17.12
C ASN A 13 -3.14 -1.17 -15.71
N TRP A 14 -3.30 -2.01 -14.69
CA TRP A 14 -3.05 -1.61 -13.32
C TRP A 14 -1.57 -1.58 -13.01
N MET A 15 -1.05 -0.40 -12.63
CA MET A 15 0.32 -0.31 -12.12
C MET A 15 0.39 -0.92 -10.73
N VAL A 16 1.25 -1.92 -10.55
CA VAL A 16 1.44 -2.58 -9.27
C VAL A 16 2.44 -1.78 -8.43
N ILE A 17 1.99 -1.32 -7.26
CA ILE A 17 2.79 -0.51 -6.33
C ILE A 17 3.33 -1.32 -5.14
N GLN A 18 2.73 -2.47 -4.85
CA GLN A 18 3.15 -3.41 -3.82
C GLN A 18 2.70 -4.81 -4.23
N ARG A 19 3.54 -5.82 -3.98
CA ARG A 19 3.10 -7.23 -4.07
C ARG A 19 3.67 -8.07 -2.93
N ARG A 20 2.81 -8.89 -2.32
CA ARG A 20 3.14 -10.03 -1.45
C ARG A 20 2.66 -11.32 -2.09
N ILE A 21 3.44 -12.39 -1.99
CA ILE A 21 3.14 -13.70 -2.59
C ILE A 21 3.49 -14.82 -1.61
N ASP A 22 4.77 -14.91 -1.24
CA ASP A 22 5.34 -16.09 -0.56
C ASP A 22 6.09 -15.72 0.74
N GLY A 23 6.25 -14.44 1.05
CA GLY A 23 6.93 -13.96 2.24
C GLY A 23 8.46 -14.05 2.18
N ASN A 24 9.05 -14.35 1.03
CA ASN A 24 10.51 -14.43 0.86
C ASN A 24 11.18 -13.05 0.97
N LEU A 25 10.48 -11.97 0.65
CA LEU A 25 10.95 -10.61 0.85
C LEU A 25 10.57 -10.12 2.25
N LEU A 26 11.60 -9.76 3.00
CA LEU A 26 11.44 -9.09 4.28
C LEU A 26 10.93 -7.65 4.10
N PHE A 27 9.80 -7.35 4.74
CA PHE A 27 9.23 -6.00 4.84
C PHE A 27 9.57 -5.29 6.18
N ASN A 28 10.24 -5.97 7.12
CA ASN A 28 10.80 -5.33 8.33
C ASN A 28 12.08 -4.55 8.05
N ARG A 29 11.91 -3.45 7.34
CA ARG A 29 12.98 -2.48 7.11
C ARG A 29 12.97 -1.43 8.20
N PHE A 30 14.07 -1.34 8.93
CA PHE A 30 14.27 -0.32 9.96
C PHE A 30 14.67 1.02 9.34
N ASP A 31 15.36 0.97 8.20
CA ASP A 31 15.75 2.18 7.49
C ASP A 31 14.56 2.74 6.70
N GLN A 32 14.14 3.96 7.06
CA GLN A 32 13.14 4.74 6.32
C GLN A 32 13.51 4.90 4.85
N SER A 33 14.80 4.97 4.52
CA SER A 33 15.26 5.14 3.15
C SER A 33 14.84 3.97 2.24
N GLU A 34 14.73 2.75 2.77
CA GLU A 34 14.26 1.59 2.00
C GLU A 34 12.79 1.76 1.61
N TYR A 35 11.93 2.19 2.54
CA TYR A 35 10.51 2.43 2.25
C TYR A 35 10.27 3.67 1.39
N ASP A 36 11.13 4.67 1.47
CA ASP A 36 11.05 5.86 0.62
C ASP A 36 11.39 5.52 -0.83
N ASN A 37 12.48 4.77 -1.03
CA ASN A 37 13.03 4.45 -2.36
C ASN A 37 12.39 3.21 -3.00
N GLY A 38 11.79 2.32 -2.20
CA GLY A 38 11.30 1.02 -2.65
C GLY A 38 12.36 -0.08 -2.55
N PHE A 39 11.89 -1.32 -2.54
CA PHE A 39 12.73 -2.51 -2.40
C PHE A 39 12.02 -3.75 -2.98
N GLY A 40 12.81 -4.80 -3.22
CA GLY A 40 12.31 -6.08 -3.75
C GLY A 40 12.56 -6.28 -5.23
N ASP A 41 11.86 -7.25 -5.81
CA ASP A 41 11.96 -7.63 -7.21
C ASP A 41 10.59 -7.47 -7.87
N LEU A 42 10.53 -6.65 -8.92
CA LEU A 42 9.33 -6.37 -9.71
C LEU A 42 8.67 -7.65 -10.29
N LYS A 43 9.44 -8.74 -10.45
CA LYS A 43 8.93 -10.04 -10.91
C LYS A 43 8.40 -10.91 -9.77
N LYS A 44 8.61 -10.53 -8.51
CA LYS A 44 8.23 -11.26 -7.29
C LYS A 44 7.50 -10.32 -6.32
N GLU A 45 7.91 -10.32 -5.05
CA GLU A 45 7.46 -9.38 -4.03
C GLU A 45 8.27 -8.08 -4.10
N PHE A 46 7.60 -6.94 -3.92
CA PHE A 46 8.25 -5.64 -3.89
C PHE A 46 7.36 -4.56 -3.26
N TRP A 47 7.99 -3.43 -2.94
CA TRP A 47 7.38 -2.15 -2.63
C TRP A 47 7.96 -1.08 -3.55
N VAL A 48 7.12 -0.27 -4.18
CA VAL A 48 7.55 0.74 -5.17
C VAL A 48 8.28 1.93 -4.55
N GLY A 49 8.07 2.20 -3.27
CA GLY A 49 8.63 3.36 -2.58
C GLY A 49 7.60 4.49 -2.37
N PHE A 50 7.63 5.12 -1.20
CA PHE A 50 6.73 6.25 -0.90
C PHE A 50 7.00 7.46 -1.79
N GLU A 51 8.24 7.70 -2.20
CA GLU A 51 8.57 8.85 -3.07
C GLU A 51 7.96 8.67 -4.46
N VAL A 52 8.09 7.46 -5.04
CA VAL A 52 7.45 7.14 -6.31
C VAL A 52 5.92 7.20 -6.18
N LEU A 53 5.37 6.67 -5.09
CA LEU A 53 3.92 6.70 -4.86
C LEU A 53 3.39 8.14 -4.71
N HIS A 54 4.12 9.00 -4.01
CA HIS A 54 3.81 10.42 -3.91
C HIS A 54 3.78 11.08 -5.29
N GLN A 55 4.85 10.92 -6.08
CA GLN A 55 4.95 11.51 -7.41
C GLN A 55 3.82 11.01 -8.32
N LEU A 56 3.60 9.70 -8.39
CA LEU A 56 2.53 9.09 -9.21
C LEU A 56 1.17 9.68 -8.86
N THR A 57 0.80 9.64 -7.58
CA THR A 57 -0.54 10.04 -7.15
C THR A 57 -0.80 11.55 -7.20
N ASN A 58 0.23 12.37 -7.42
CA ASN A 58 0.10 13.82 -7.61
C ASN A 58 0.19 14.27 -9.08
N MET A 59 0.53 13.36 -10.02
CA MET A 59 0.53 13.68 -11.46
C MET A 59 -0.86 13.72 -12.09
N GLY A 60 -1.86 13.12 -11.43
CA GLY A 60 -3.22 13.06 -11.93
C GLY A 60 -4.15 12.34 -10.96
N ARG A 61 -5.39 12.10 -11.41
CA ARG A 61 -6.37 11.33 -10.64
C ARG A 61 -6.12 9.85 -10.85
N PHE A 62 -5.66 9.16 -9.80
CA PHE A 62 -5.51 7.71 -9.79
C PHE A 62 -6.48 7.07 -8.80
N GLU A 63 -6.96 5.88 -9.16
CA GLU A 63 -7.67 5.00 -8.24
C GLU A 63 -6.71 3.96 -7.63
N LEU A 64 -7.06 3.47 -6.45
CA LEU A 64 -6.33 2.42 -5.74
C LEU A 64 -7.19 1.16 -5.70
N TYR A 65 -6.62 0.04 -6.10
CA TYR A 65 -7.23 -1.28 -6.00
C TYR A 65 -6.31 -2.20 -5.18
N ILE A 66 -6.87 -2.82 -4.15
CA ILE A 66 -6.18 -3.76 -3.27
C ILE A 66 -6.87 -5.10 -3.40
N GLN A 67 -6.12 -6.11 -3.80
CA GLN A 67 -6.55 -7.50 -3.79
C GLN A 67 -5.88 -8.22 -2.62
N VAL A 68 -6.67 -8.97 -1.86
CA VAL A 68 -6.17 -9.87 -0.83
C VAL A 68 -6.70 -11.27 -1.10
N VAL A 69 -5.87 -12.27 -0.86
CA VAL A 69 -6.20 -13.68 -0.97
C VAL A 69 -5.84 -14.32 0.36
N ASP A 70 -6.77 -15.04 0.97
CA ASP A 70 -6.51 -15.77 2.21
C ASP A 70 -5.89 -17.16 1.94
N PHE A 71 -5.64 -17.92 3.00
CA PHE A 71 -5.02 -19.25 2.90
C PHE A 71 -5.94 -20.32 2.30
N ASP A 72 -7.24 -20.04 2.16
CA ASP A 72 -8.24 -20.91 1.54
C ASP A 72 -8.55 -20.46 0.09
N ASP A 73 -7.67 -19.66 -0.52
CA ASP A 73 -7.78 -19.06 -1.86
C ASP A 73 -9.02 -18.16 -2.05
N VAL A 74 -9.60 -17.65 -0.96
CA VAL A 74 -10.72 -16.71 -1.04
C VAL A 74 -10.19 -15.32 -1.32
N THR A 75 -10.63 -14.75 -2.46
CA THR A 75 -10.25 -13.40 -2.87
C THR A 75 -11.24 -12.35 -2.35
N ALA A 76 -10.72 -11.30 -1.74
CA ALA A 76 -11.46 -10.07 -1.43
C ALA A 76 -10.74 -8.84 -2.01
N TYR A 77 -11.46 -7.73 -2.12
CA TYR A 77 -10.90 -6.48 -2.62
C TYR A 77 -11.40 -5.23 -1.90
N ALA A 78 -10.58 -4.19 -1.98
CA ALA A 78 -10.91 -2.81 -1.62
C ALA A 78 -10.50 -1.88 -2.76
N ARG A 79 -11.42 -1.01 -3.20
CA ARG A 79 -11.19 -0.03 -4.26
C ARG A 79 -11.55 1.36 -3.78
N TYR A 80 -10.69 2.32 -4.08
CA TYR A 80 -10.89 3.75 -3.83
C TYR A 80 -10.77 4.52 -5.15
N ASP A 81 -11.79 5.27 -5.53
CA ASP A 81 -11.84 6.00 -6.82
C ASP A 81 -10.94 7.27 -6.88
N HIS A 82 -10.18 7.50 -5.81
CA HIS A 82 -9.16 8.53 -5.71
C HIS A 82 -8.17 8.16 -4.60
N PHE A 83 -6.88 8.26 -4.87
CA PHE A 83 -5.83 8.02 -3.90
C PHE A 83 -4.68 9.01 -4.08
N VAL A 84 -4.37 9.77 -3.02
CA VAL A 84 -3.30 10.77 -3.03
C VAL A 84 -2.45 10.66 -1.79
N VAL A 85 -1.13 10.54 -1.99
CA VAL A 85 -0.13 10.49 -0.93
C VAL A 85 0.61 11.84 -0.84
N GLY A 86 0.77 12.35 0.38
CA GLY A 86 1.51 13.57 0.66
C GLY A 86 3.03 13.40 0.45
N SER A 87 3.76 14.51 0.52
CA SER A 87 5.21 14.51 0.38
C SER A 87 5.92 13.89 1.59
N LYS A 88 7.22 13.62 1.46
CA LYS A 88 8.09 13.23 2.59
C LYS A 88 8.02 14.23 3.75
N ALA A 89 8.00 15.53 3.46
CA ALA A 89 7.89 16.59 4.47
C ALA A 89 6.58 16.54 5.27
N GLU A 90 5.50 16.05 4.66
CA GLU A 90 4.23 15.83 5.33
C GLU A 90 4.19 14.48 6.10
N GLY A 91 5.19 13.62 5.93
CA GLY A 91 5.21 12.26 6.47
C GLY A 91 4.39 11.28 5.62
N TYR A 92 4.32 11.53 4.31
CA TYR A 92 3.60 10.73 3.32
C TYR A 92 2.13 10.49 3.64
N ILE A 93 1.43 11.41 4.31
CA ILE A 93 0.03 11.20 4.71
C ILE A 93 -0.86 10.74 3.55
N ILE A 94 -1.87 9.91 3.83
CA ILE A 94 -2.95 9.71 2.86
C ILE A 94 -3.80 10.98 2.83
N ARG A 95 -3.53 11.85 1.86
CA ARG A 95 -4.18 13.16 1.71
C ARG A 95 -5.61 13.00 1.19
N SER A 96 -5.81 12.05 0.27
CA SER A 96 -7.13 11.78 -0.29
C SER A 96 -7.37 10.28 -0.43
N LEU A 97 -8.56 9.88 0.01
CA LEU A 97 -9.20 8.60 -0.28
C LEU A 97 -10.59 8.95 -0.80
N GLY A 98 -10.88 8.47 -1.99
CA GLY A 98 -12.17 8.65 -2.65
C GLY A 98 -13.26 7.74 -2.08
N ALA A 99 -14.30 7.50 -2.89
CA ALA A 99 -15.36 6.58 -2.55
C ALA A 99 -14.83 5.13 -2.48
N TYR A 100 -15.12 4.46 -1.37
CA TYR A 100 -14.81 3.05 -1.17
C TYR A 100 -15.83 2.15 -1.87
N SER A 101 -15.35 1.07 -2.47
CA SER A 101 -16.15 -0.09 -2.86
C SER A 101 -15.35 -1.38 -2.67
N GLY A 102 -15.99 -2.47 -2.29
CA GLY A 102 -15.32 -3.74 -2.07
C GLY A 102 -15.93 -4.57 -0.95
N ASN A 103 -15.38 -5.76 -0.77
CA ASN A 103 -15.80 -6.74 0.23
C ASN A 103 -14.70 -7.05 1.28
N ALA A 104 -13.50 -6.46 1.15
CA ALA A 104 -12.39 -6.66 2.11
C ALA A 104 -12.50 -5.77 3.38
N GLY A 105 -13.52 -4.91 3.47
CA GLY A 105 -13.60 -3.86 4.49
C GLY A 105 -12.79 -2.60 4.15
N ASP A 106 -13.14 -1.48 4.78
CA ASP A 106 -12.53 -0.16 4.51
C ASP A 106 -11.45 0.16 5.56
N ALA A 107 -10.31 -0.50 5.44
CA ALA A 107 -9.21 -0.40 6.40
C ALA A 107 -8.43 0.93 6.33
N LEU A 108 -8.36 1.58 5.16
CA LEU A 108 -7.58 2.82 5.00
C LEU A 108 -8.32 4.07 5.47
N LYS A 109 -9.65 4.04 5.61
CA LYS A 109 -10.44 5.22 5.97
C LYS A 109 -9.98 5.87 7.27
N SER A 110 -9.67 5.08 8.29
CA SER A 110 -9.19 5.58 9.59
C SER A 110 -7.72 6.05 9.55
N LEU A 111 -7.00 5.72 8.48
CA LEU A 111 -5.59 6.08 8.26
C LEU A 111 -5.43 7.39 7.47
N LYS A 112 -6.52 7.98 6.98
CA LYS A 112 -6.50 9.28 6.30
C LYS A 112 -5.87 10.35 7.19
N ASN A 113 -4.98 11.17 6.61
CA ASN A 113 -4.20 12.21 7.29
C ASN A 113 -3.24 11.72 8.39
N LYS A 114 -3.06 10.40 8.56
CA LYS A 114 -2.06 9.86 9.46
C LYS A 114 -0.71 9.84 8.78
N LYS A 115 0.37 10.00 9.55
CA LYS A 115 1.73 9.93 9.03
C LYS A 115 2.19 8.48 8.95
N VAL A 116 3.07 8.19 7.99
CA VAL A 116 3.84 6.96 8.01
C VAL A 116 4.76 7.00 9.23
N GLY A 117 4.82 5.88 9.94
CA GLY A 117 5.73 5.70 11.05
C GLY A 117 6.24 4.27 11.10
N TYR A 118 7.37 4.11 11.78
CA TYR A 118 7.86 2.81 12.16
C TYR A 118 6.94 2.23 13.24
N TRP A 119 6.43 1.03 13.00
CA TRP A 119 5.52 0.39 13.92
C TRP A 119 5.98 -1.03 14.26
N ARG A 120 5.80 -1.40 15.53
CA ARG A 120 6.19 -2.70 16.09
C ARG A 120 4.95 -3.38 16.68
N CYS A 121 4.43 -4.40 15.98
CA CYS A 121 3.47 -5.34 16.55
C CYS A 121 4.21 -6.20 17.56
N GLN A 122 4.04 -6.03 18.88
CA GLN A 122 4.58 -6.89 19.95
C GLN A 122 5.73 -7.87 19.54
N ASN A 123 5.50 -9.19 19.59
CA ASN A 123 6.45 -10.26 19.24
C ASN A 123 6.58 -10.48 17.71
N HIS A 124 6.17 -9.52 16.89
CA HIS A 124 6.10 -9.64 15.44
C HIS A 124 6.85 -8.51 14.72
N THR A 125 7.01 -8.76 13.43
CA THR A 125 7.75 -8.04 12.42
C THR A 125 7.36 -6.56 12.38
N SER A 126 8.34 -5.68 12.48
CA SER A 126 8.13 -4.25 12.31
C SER A 126 7.82 -3.91 10.86
N PHE A 127 7.07 -2.85 10.59
CA PHE A 127 6.85 -2.34 9.24
C PHE A 127 6.64 -0.83 9.27
N GLN A 128 6.69 -0.19 8.11
CA GLN A 128 6.37 1.22 7.98
C GLN A 128 5.01 1.37 7.30
N TRP A 129 4.09 2.02 8.00
CA TRP A 129 2.72 2.19 7.53
C TRP A 129 2.08 3.44 8.12
N TRP A 130 0.95 3.84 7.55
CA TRP A 130 0.08 4.85 8.14
C TRP A 130 -0.54 4.34 9.44
N TYR A 131 -0.40 5.09 10.52
CA TYR A 131 -0.79 4.63 11.86
C TYR A 131 -2.06 5.29 12.39
N SER A 132 -2.94 4.48 12.98
CA SER A 132 -4.08 4.91 13.80
C SER A 132 -4.12 4.09 15.08
N ASP A 133 -4.56 4.69 16.20
CA ASP A 133 -4.67 4.05 17.51
C ASP A 133 -5.62 2.83 17.53
N GLN A 134 -6.42 2.65 16.47
CA GLN A 134 -7.33 1.52 16.30
C GLN A 134 -6.70 0.31 15.57
N MET A 135 -5.48 0.46 15.04
CA MET A 135 -4.84 -0.59 14.23
C MET A 135 -4.11 -1.59 15.14
N LYS A 136 -4.48 -2.88 15.08
CA LYS A 136 -3.96 -3.90 15.99
C LYS A 136 -2.63 -4.51 15.53
N CYS A 137 -2.54 -5.03 14.29
CA CYS A 137 -1.35 -5.41 13.51
C CYS A 137 -1.75 -5.52 12.03
N ASN A 138 -0.83 -5.29 11.08
CA ASN A 138 -1.04 -5.38 9.62
C ASN A 138 -0.09 -6.39 9.01
#